data_AF-A0AAX3WPX9-F1
#
_entry.id   AF-A0AAX3WPX9-F1
#
_cell.length_a   1.000
_cell.length_b   1.000
_cell.length_c   1.000
_cell.angle_alpha   90.00
_cell.angle_beta   90.00
_cell.angle_gamma   90.00
#
_symmetry.space_group_name_H-M   'P 1'
#
loop_
_entity.id
_entity.type
_entity.pdbx_description
1 polymer ?
#
loop_
_entity_poly.entity_id
_entity_poly.type
_entity_poly.pdbx_seq_one_letter_code
_entity_poly.pdbx_strand_id
1 'polypeptide(L)'
;MFANMPTTVDGAKLQLTQEQEAKFRVVYRKTQDEQGAYFADLWNPEIDYTDEFIIVPLRSVYDGVTDPLAIGTKFANVEGSTDDPKHGEKSWIQLLLKYLPAGDVDSCCAEHNKIYVGDSQDESDDKTKKFSCGGTLVGGHVILQATNSSTVDEGSNVHLLPICNSHNTFRYSGRTGAGYYMKLARQMKAVKLKSYFQLSALVEE
;
A
#
# COMPACT_ATOMS: atom_id res chain seq x y z
N MET A 1 10.01 17.43 -23.52
CA MET A 1 10.45 16.63 -22.34
C MET A 1 9.62 17.11 -21.16
N PHE A 2 8.75 16.27 -20.60
CA PHE A 2 7.71 16.69 -19.65
C PHE A 2 8.24 16.67 -18.20
N ALA A 3 7.96 17.71 -17.43
CA ALA A 3 8.32 17.80 -16.01
C ALA A 3 7.20 17.21 -15.15
N ASN A 4 7.49 16.22 -14.29
CA ASN A 4 6.50 15.60 -13.42
C ASN A 4 6.32 16.42 -12.13
N MET A 5 5.10 16.93 -11.89
CA MET A 5 4.74 17.69 -10.70
C MET A 5 3.77 16.90 -9.79
N PRO A 6 3.81 17.09 -8.46
CA PRO A 6 2.90 16.43 -7.52
C PRO A 6 1.44 16.84 -7.75
N THR A 7 0.50 15.98 -7.35
CA THR A 7 -0.94 16.23 -7.53
C THR A 7 -1.42 17.45 -6.74
N THR A 8 -2.29 18.26 -7.34
CA THR A 8 -2.96 19.37 -6.64
C THR A 8 -4.11 18.88 -5.75
N VAL A 9 -4.49 19.69 -4.76
CA VAL A 9 -5.65 19.46 -3.88
C VAL A 9 -6.95 19.27 -4.67
N ASP A 10 -7.06 19.87 -5.85
CA ASP A 10 -8.24 19.76 -6.69
C ASP A 10 -8.31 18.45 -7.48
N GLY A 11 -7.17 17.89 -7.89
CA GLY A 11 -7.13 16.55 -8.49
C GLY A 11 -7.60 15.46 -7.51
N ALA A 12 -7.41 15.68 -6.20
CA ALA A 12 -7.87 14.76 -5.16
C ALA A 12 -9.40 14.75 -4.96
N LYS A 13 -10.14 15.73 -5.49
CA LYS A 13 -11.61 15.84 -5.30
C LYS A 13 -12.43 15.07 -6.34
N LEU A 14 -11.80 14.52 -7.38
CA LEU A 14 -12.48 14.01 -8.58
C LEU A 14 -13.15 12.63 -8.44
N GLN A 15 -12.86 11.87 -7.36
CA GLN A 15 -13.55 10.59 -7.01
C GLN A 15 -13.77 9.63 -8.20
N LEU A 16 -12.73 9.38 -9.00
CA LEU A 16 -12.84 8.60 -10.24
C LEU A 16 -13.01 7.09 -9.98
N THR A 17 -13.60 6.38 -10.95
CA THR A 17 -13.75 4.92 -10.93
C THR A 17 -12.50 4.20 -11.47
N GLN A 18 -12.39 2.90 -11.21
CA GLN A 18 -11.21 2.08 -11.58
C GLN A 18 -10.93 2.05 -13.10
N GLU A 19 -11.96 2.09 -13.94
CA GLU A 19 -11.80 2.18 -15.40
C GLU A 19 -11.37 3.59 -15.83
N GLN A 20 -11.78 4.61 -15.06
CA GLN A 20 -11.40 5.99 -15.28
C GLN A 20 -9.94 6.24 -14.87
N GLU A 21 -9.49 5.73 -13.73
CA GLU A 21 -8.07 5.83 -13.34
C GLU A 21 -7.13 5.13 -14.33
N ALA A 22 -7.58 4.02 -14.96
CA ALA A 22 -6.80 3.28 -15.95
C ALA A 22 -6.72 3.95 -17.33
N LYS A 23 -7.68 4.82 -17.68
CA LYS A 23 -7.74 5.54 -18.97
C LYS A 23 -7.29 6.99 -18.88
N PHE A 24 -7.50 7.65 -17.74
CA PHE A 24 -7.35 9.09 -17.63
C PHE A 24 -6.09 9.45 -16.83
N ARG A 25 -5.09 9.97 -17.55
CA ARG A 25 -4.06 10.82 -16.94
C ARG A 25 -4.62 12.24 -16.85
N VAL A 26 -4.07 13.08 -15.99
CA VAL A 26 -4.48 14.49 -15.89
C VAL A 26 -3.41 15.39 -16.48
N VAL A 27 -3.84 16.44 -17.17
CA VAL A 27 -2.98 17.43 -17.82
C VAL A 27 -3.08 18.74 -17.06
N TYR A 28 -1.93 19.28 -16.67
CA TYR A 28 -1.80 20.60 -16.09
C TYR A 28 -1.04 21.50 -17.06
N ARG A 29 -1.37 22.78 -17.12
CA ARG A 29 -0.59 23.78 -17.87
C ARG A 29 0.21 24.63 -16.91
N LYS A 30 1.50 24.80 -17.20
CA LYS A 30 2.39 25.68 -16.44
C LYS A 30 1.88 27.12 -16.48
N THR A 31 2.02 27.84 -15.39
CA THR A 31 1.81 29.30 -15.38
C THR A 31 2.94 29.99 -16.12
N GLN A 32 2.71 31.22 -16.62
CA GLN A 32 3.71 31.95 -17.42
C GLN A 32 4.99 32.27 -16.66
N ASP A 33 4.92 32.34 -15.33
CA ASP A 33 6.05 32.54 -14.43
C ASP A 33 6.74 31.22 -14.03
N GLU A 34 6.26 30.08 -14.54
CA GLU A 34 6.70 28.72 -14.23
C GLU A 34 6.70 28.36 -12.73
N GLN A 35 6.08 29.18 -11.89
CA GLN A 35 6.03 28.99 -10.43
C GLN A 35 4.89 28.05 -10.00
N GLY A 36 4.01 27.68 -10.94
CA GLY A 36 2.89 26.79 -10.68
C GLY A 36 2.32 26.16 -11.94
N ALA A 37 1.24 25.39 -11.78
CA ALA A 37 0.48 24.83 -12.88
C ALA A 37 -0.99 24.74 -12.49
N TYR A 38 -1.89 24.92 -13.45
CA TYR A 38 -3.33 24.78 -13.25
C TYR A 38 -3.86 23.59 -14.03
N PHE A 39 -4.93 22.98 -13.52
CA PHE A 39 -5.59 21.88 -14.21
C PHE A 39 -6.06 22.37 -15.58
N ALA A 40 -5.61 21.71 -16.64
CA ALA A 40 -5.94 22.07 -18.01
C ALA A 40 -7.04 21.14 -18.54
N ASP A 41 -6.80 19.83 -18.53
CA ASP A 41 -7.77 18.85 -19.04
C ASP A 41 -7.44 17.43 -18.56
N LEU A 42 -8.28 16.46 -18.94
CA LEU A 42 -7.93 15.05 -18.97
C LEU A 42 -7.01 14.77 -20.17
N TRP A 43 -6.07 13.84 -19.99
CA TRP A 43 -5.11 13.48 -21.03
C TRP A 43 -5.81 12.77 -22.18
N ASN A 44 -5.65 13.34 -23.36
CA ASN A 44 -6.11 12.77 -24.62
C ASN A 44 -4.89 12.25 -25.42
N PRO A 45 -4.78 10.94 -25.68
CA PRO A 45 -3.65 10.39 -26.44
C PRO A 45 -3.56 10.87 -27.89
N GLU A 46 -4.61 11.49 -28.43
CA GLU A 46 -4.64 12.05 -29.79
C GLU A 46 -4.14 13.50 -29.86
N ILE A 47 -3.89 14.14 -28.71
CA ILE A 47 -3.37 15.50 -28.63
C ILE A 47 -1.87 15.48 -28.39
N ASP A 48 -1.12 16.19 -29.23
CA ASP A 48 0.31 16.42 -29.04
C ASP A 48 0.51 17.57 -28.04
N TYR A 49 0.68 17.21 -26.76
CA TYR A 49 0.90 18.19 -25.70
C TYR A 49 2.34 18.72 -25.77
N THR A 50 2.48 20.04 -25.82
CA THR A 50 3.76 20.74 -25.78
C THR A 50 4.36 20.75 -24.37
N ASP A 51 5.60 21.24 -24.24
CA ASP A 51 6.37 21.35 -22.99
C ASP A 51 5.79 22.34 -21.95
N GLU A 52 4.79 23.13 -22.33
CA GLU A 52 3.98 23.95 -21.42
C GLU A 52 3.01 23.11 -20.58
N PHE A 53 2.79 21.84 -20.94
CA PHE A 53 1.89 20.93 -20.25
C PHE A 53 2.65 19.88 -19.44
N ILE A 54 2.00 19.38 -18.39
CA ILE A 54 2.48 18.37 -17.45
C ILE A 54 1.42 17.27 -17.39
N ILE A 55 1.81 16.03 -17.69
CA ILE A 55 0.90 14.87 -17.71
C ILE A 55 1.23 13.99 -16.50
N VAL A 56 0.28 13.74 -15.61
CA VAL A 56 0.51 13.03 -14.33
C VAL A 56 -0.30 11.72 -14.27
N PRO A 57 0.32 10.56 -13.95
CA PRO A 57 -0.38 9.29 -13.70
C PRO A 57 -0.97 9.19 -12.27
N LEU A 58 -1.94 8.30 -12.07
CA LEU A 58 -2.64 8.10 -10.79
C LEU A 58 -2.13 6.87 -9.99
N ARG A 59 -1.18 7.09 -9.06
CA ARG A 59 -0.85 6.46 -7.72
C ARG A 59 -1.00 4.93 -7.45
N SER A 60 -0.74 4.45 -6.22
CA SER A 60 -0.92 3.04 -5.78
C SER A 60 -2.37 2.58 -5.98
N VAL A 61 -2.66 1.66 -6.90
CA VAL A 61 -4.05 1.33 -7.28
C VAL A 61 -4.51 0.02 -6.68
N TYR A 62 -5.76 -0.03 -6.20
CA TYR A 62 -6.44 -1.29 -5.92
C TYR A 62 -6.47 -2.19 -7.16
N ASP A 63 -5.91 -3.39 -7.05
CA ASP A 63 -5.78 -4.36 -8.15
C ASP A 63 -6.63 -5.63 -7.91
N GLY A 64 -7.67 -5.51 -7.09
CA GLY A 64 -8.56 -6.63 -6.76
C GLY A 64 -8.19 -7.32 -5.44
N VAL A 65 -8.69 -8.54 -5.29
CA VAL A 65 -8.39 -9.42 -4.15
C VAL A 65 -7.68 -10.68 -4.65
N THR A 66 -6.88 -11.31 -3.79
CA THR A 66 -6.28 -12.61 -4.09
C THR A 66 -7.33 -13.72 -4.13
N ASP A 67 -6.94 -14.90 -4.62
CA ASP A 67 -7.61 -16.14 -4.23
C ASP A 67 -7.51 -16.35 -2.71
N PRO A 68 -8.41 -17.14 -2.09
CA PRO A 68 -8.36 -17.41 -0.66
C PRO A 68 -7.03 -18.03 -0.23
N LEU A 69 -6.33 -17.34 0.67
CA LEU A 69 -5.08 -17.78 1.27
C LEU A 69 -5.38 -18.79 2.38
N ALA A 70 -4.63 -19.90 2.42
CA ALA A 70 -4.83 -20.94 3.42
C ALA A 70 -4.38 -20.51 4.83
N ILE A 71 -4.94 -21.15 5.85
CA ILE A 71 -4.44 -21.05 7.23
C ILE A 71 -2.95 -21.42 7.25
N GLY A 72 -2.16 -20.69 8.04
CA GLY A 72 -0.71 -20.88 8.13
C GLY A 72 0.09 -20.21 7.01
N THR A 73 -0.57 -19.60 6.01
CA THR A 73 0.12 -18.78 5.00
C THR A 73 0.96 -17.73 5.69
N LYS A 74 2.25 -17.71 5.35
CA LYS A 74 3.23 -16.77 5.90
C LYS A 74 3.05 -15.41 5.26
N PHE A 75 3.27 -14.35 6.01
CA PHE A 75 3.37 -13.00 5.48
C PHE A 75 4.19 -12.12 6.41
N ALA A 76 4.84 -11.10 5.87
CA ALA A 76 5.63 -10.15 6.64
C ALA A 76 5.28 -8.71 6.27
N ASN A 77 5.52 -7.75 7.17
CA ASN A 77 5.25 -6.35 6.89
C ASN A 77 6.18 -5.83 5.79
N VAL A 78 5.67 -4.88 5.00
CA VAL A 78 6.51 -4.03 4.15
C VAL A 78 7.13 -2.93 5.01
N GLU A 79 8.46 -2.90 5.08
CA GLU A 79 9.17 -1.87 5.84
C GLU A 79 9.01 -0.49 5.18
N GLY A 80 8.82 0.55 5.98
CA GLY A 80 8.69 1.93 5.50
C GLY A 80 7.32 2.28 4.92
N SER A 81 6.32 1.39 4.99
CA SER A 81 5.05 1.58 4.29
C SER A 81 4.11 2.66 4.84
N THR A 82 4.50 3.35 5.92
CA THR A 82 3.67 4.33 6.63
C THR A 82 3.23 5.47 5.71
N ASP A 83 4.15 5.91 4.87
CA ASP A 83 4.00 7.08 4.01
C ASP A 83 3.28 6.76 2.68
N ASP A 84 2.81 5.51 2.48
CA ASP A 84 2.02 5.18 1.29
C ASP A 84 0.73 6.01 1.30
N PRO A 85 0.48 6.83 0.27
CA PRO A 85 -0.69 7.68 0.18
C PRO A 85 -1.96 6.82 0.11
N LYS A 86 -2.97 7.17 0.90
CA LYS A 86 -4.26 6.45 0.94
C LYS A 86 -5.20 7.05 -0.12
N HIS A 87 -5.90 6.21 -0.88
CA HIS A 87 -6.75 6.63 -2.01
C HIS A 87 -8.23 6.47 -1.69
N GLY A 88 -8.98 7.58 -1.64
CA GLY A 88 -10.44 7.59 -1.46
C GLY A 88 -10.94 7.22 -0.05
N GLU A 89 -10.07 6.66 0.80
CA GLU A 89 -10.39 6.25 2.17
C GLU A 89 -9.47 6.94 3.18
N LYS A 90 -9.94 7.11 4.43
CA LYS A 90 -9.17 7.77 5.50
C LYS A 90 -8.11 6.83 6.12
N SER A 91 -8.21 5.53 5.87
CA SER A 91 -7.26 4.51 6.35
C SER A 91 -7.26 3.24 5.50
N TRP A 92 -6.17 2.47 5.54
CA TRP A 92 -6.08 1.19 4.82
C TRP A 92 -7.08 0.13 5.33
N ILE A 93 -7.47 0.21 6.61
CA ILE A 93 -8.49 -0.69 7.16
C ILE A 93 -9.88 -0.41 6.56
N GLN A 94 -10.19 0.84 6.20
CA GLN A 94 -11.43 1.16 5.49
C GLN A 94 -11.46 0.57 4.09
N LEU A 95 -10.30 0.54 3.40
CA LEU A 95 -10.19 -0.12 2.10
C LEU A 95 -10.48 -1.63 2.22
N LEU A 96 -9.96 -2.28 3.27
CA LEU A 96 -10.27 -3.69 3.56
C LEU A 96 -11.76 -3.91 3.83
N LEU A 97 -12.38 -3.08 4.69
CA LEU A 97 -13.82 -3.17 5.00
C LEU A 97 -14.72 -2.99 3.77
N LYS A 98 -14.25 -2.25 2.77
CA LYS A 98 -14.99 -2.00 1.52
C LYS A 98 -14.96 -3.19 0.56
N TYR A 99 -13.83 -3.89 0.48
CA TYR A 99 -13.60 -4.92 -0.54
C TYR A 99 -13.57 -6.36 -0.02
N LEU A 100 -13.55 -6.55 1.31
CA LEU A 100 -13.63 -7.85 1.96
C LEU A 100 -14.94 -7.97 2.78
N PRO A 101 -15.46 -9.20 2.98
CA PRO A 101 -16.57 -9.44 3.89
C PRO A 101 -16.28 -8.91 5.30
N ALA A 102 -17.28 -8.34 5.98
CA ALA A 102 -17.10 -7.75 7.31
C ALA A 102 -16.49 -8.75 8.33
N GLY A 103 -16.88 -10.02 8.28
CA GLY A 103 -16.33 -11.07 9.14
C GLY A 103 -14.86 -11.42 8.88
N ASP A 104 -14.30 -11.05 7.72
CA ASP A 104 -12.88 -11.24 7.43
C ASP A 104 -12.01 -10.12 8.00
N VAL A 105 -12.62 -8.99 8.39
CA VAL A 105 -11.94 -7.75 8.80
C VAL A 105 -12.26 -7.35 10.25
N ASP A 106 -13.11 -8.11 10.94
CA ASP A 106 -13.56 -7.82 12.32
C ASP A 106 -12.48 -8.05 13.40
N SER A 107 -11.40 -8.72 13.04
CA SER A 107 -10.35 -9.17 13.95
C SER A 107 -9.02 -9.33 13.22
N CYS A 108 -7.91 -9.38 13.98
CA CYS A 108 -6.59 -9.56 13.40
C CYS A 108 -6.49 -10.93 12.72
N CYS A 109 -5.98 -10.96 11.49
CA CYS A 109 -5.85 -12.19 10.72
C CYS A 109 -4.65 -13.05 11.11
N ALA A 110 -3.68 -12.50 11.85
CA ALA A 110 -2.50 -13.21 12.30
C ALA A 110 -2.81 -14.13 13.49
N GLU A 111 -2.02 -15.19 13.66
CA GLU A 111 -2.07 -16.01 14.87
C GLU A 111 -1.95 -15.15 16.14
N HIS A 112 -2.84 -15.42 17.09
CA HIS A 112 -2.98 -14.62 18.30
C HIS A 112 -1.71 -14.66 19.16
N ASN A 113 -1.19 -13.50 19.55
CA ASN A 113 0.03 -13.32 20.34
C ASN A 113 1.27 -13.99 19.74
N LYS A 114 1.34 -14.14 18.42
CA LYS A 114 2.50 -14.74 17.74
C LYS A 114 3.12 -13.84 16.68
N ILE A 115 4.46 -13.83 16.68
CA ILE A 115 5.34 -13.38 15.61
C ILE A 115 6.48 -14.39 15.49
N TYR A 116 7.12 -14.47 14.32
CA TYR A 116 8.14 -15.47 14.01
C TYR A 116 9.38 -14.83 13.40
N VAL A 117 10.57 -15.40 13.61
CA VAL A 117 11.86 -14.84 13.15
C VAL A 117 12.70 -15.93 12.49
N GLY A 118 13.23 -15.64 11.29
CA GLY A 118 14.00 -16.59 10.48
C GLY A 118 13.19 -17.82 10.07
N ASP A 119 13.87 -18.88 9.61
CA ASP A 119 13.22 -20.17 9.34
C ASP A 119 13.04 -21.02 10.60
N SER A 120 13.50 -20.53 11.75
CA SER A 120 13.39 -21.27 13.01
C SER A 120 11.93 -21.33 13.44
N GLN A 121 11.44 -22.55 13.63
CA GLN A 121 10.20 -22.83 14.35
C GLN A 121 10.38 -22.63 15.86
N ASP A 122 11.53 -22.13 16.30
CA ASP A 122 11.93 -22.14 17.69
C ASP A 122 11.32 -20.97 18.45
N GLU A 123 10.36 -21.34 19.29
CA GLU A 123 9.79 -20.57 20.39
C GLU A 123 10.85 -20.20 21.46
N SER A 124 12.15 -20.15 21.15
CA SER A 124 13.23 -19.89 22.11
C SER A 124 13.60 -18.41 22.26
N ASP A 125 13.09 -17.53 21.39
CA ASP A 125 13.39 -16.10 21.45
C ASP A 125 12.52 -15.37 22.49
N ASP A 126 13.16 -14.81 23.51
CA ASP A 126 12.49 -14.07 24.58
C ASP A 126 11.71 -12.83 24.10
N LYS A 127 12.07 -12.24 22.95
CA LYS A 127 11.31 -11.12 22.39
C LYS A 127 10.00 -11.60 21.76
N THR A 128 10.01 -12.72 21.05
CA THR A 128 8.80 -13.26 20.41
C THR A 128 7.83 -13.80 21.46
N LYS A 129 8.32 -14.41 22.56
CA LYS A 129 7.50 -14.82 23.71
C LYS A 129 6.77 -13.68 24.41
N LYS A 130 7.34 -12.48 24.39
CA LYS A 130 6.77 -11.28 25.02
C LYS A 130 5.79 -10.54 24.10
N PHE A 131 5.67 -10.96 22.85
CA PHE A 131 4.73 -10.35 21.93
C PHE A 131 3.29 -10.64 22.38
N SER A 132 2.45 -9.61 22.33
CA SER A 132 1.03 -9.73 22.60
C SER A 132 0.25 -8.86 21.63
N CYS A 133 -0.87 -9.39 21.13
CA CYS A 133 -1.81 -8.64 20.34
C CYS A 133 -2.34 -7.44 21.13
N GLY A 134 -2.56 -6.34 20.45
CA GLY A 134 -3.05 -5.12 21.08
C GLY A 134 -3.30 -4.00 20.08
N GLY A 135 -3.96 -2.96 20.60
CA GLY A 135 -4.36 -1.79 19.82
C GLY A 135 -5.52 -2.07 18.85
N THR A 136 -5.73 -1.12 17.94
CA THR A 136 -6.78 -1.19 16.92
C THR A 136 -6.36 -2.04 15.72
N LEU A 137 -7.33 -2.45 14.90
CA LEU A 137 -7.05 -3.06 13.60
C LEU A 137 -6.59 -2.01 12.60
N VAL A 138 -5.61 -2.38 11.79
CA VAL A 138 -5.06 -1.60 10.70
C VAL A 138 -5.01 -2.45 9.43
N GLY A 139 -5.01 -1.80 8.26
CA GLY A 139 -4.64 -2.46 7.01
C GLY A 139 -3.13 -2.40 6.89
N GLY A 140 -2.45 -3.49 7.25
CA GLY A 140 -0.99 -3.56 7.15
C GLY A 140 -0.58 -3.91 5.72
N HIS A 141 0.43 -3.21 5.20
CA HIS A 141 1.09 -3.62 3.96
C HIS A 141 1.95 -4.84 4.23
N VAL A 142 1.76 -5.88 3.41
CA VAL A 142 2.42 -7.17 3.60
C VAL A 142 2.96 -7.75 2.31
N ILE A 143 4.01 -8.55 2.48
CA ILE A 143 4.61 -9.44 1.49
C ILE A 143 4.13 -10.84 1.81
N LEU A 144 3.37 -11.45 0.90
CA LEU A 144 2.89 -12.83 1.08
C LEU A 144 4.03 -13.84 0.88
N GLN A 145 3.96 -14.96 1.60
CA GLN A 145 4.94 -16.04 1.64
C GLN A 145 6.34 -15.65 2.16
N ALA A 146 6.52 -14.42 2.64
CA ALA A 146 7.77 -13.96 3.22
C ALA A 146 7.99 -14.49 4.64
N THR A 147 9.24 -14.85 4.96
CA THR A 147 9.72 -15.23 6.31
C THR A 147 10.48 -14.10 7.01
N ASN A 148 10.49 -12.91 6.42
CA ASN A 148 11.02 -11.70 7.06
C ASN A 148 10.39 -10.46 6.44
N SER A 149 10.32 -9.37 7.20
CA SER A 149 9.98 -8.07 6.64
C SER A 149 11.08 -7.61 5.69
N SER A 150 10.70 -6.80 4.71
CA SER A 150 11.66 -6.13 3.85
C SER A 150 11.05 -4.85 3.30
N THR A 151 11.91 -3.99 2.76
CA THR A 151 11.45 -2.98 1.81
C THR A 151 10.96 -3.69 0.53
N VAL A 152 10.07 -3.02 -0.19
CA VAL A 152 9.60 -3.44 -1.50
C VAL A 152 9.89 -2.27 -2.46
N ASP A 153 10.36 -2.59 -3.66
CA ASP A 153 10.70 -1.58 -4.66
C ASP A 153 9.46 -0.78 -5.07
N GLU A 154 9.63 0.52 -5.29
CA GLU A 154 8.58 1.38 -5.81
C GLU A 154 8.04 0.83 -7.15
N GLY A 155 6.73 0.88 -7.34
CA GLY A 155 6.08 0.31 -8.52
C GLY A 155 5.67 -1.15 -8.38
N SER A 156 6.15 -1.86 -7.36
CA SER A 156 5.83 -3.27 -7.14
C SER A 156 4.40 -3.48 -6.63
N ASN A 157 4.00 -4.74 -6.57
CA ASN A 157 2.75 -5.15 -5.95
C ASN A 157 2.94 -5.45 -4.47
N VAL A 158 2.05 -4.92 -3.64
CA VAL A 158 1.95 -5.27 -2.21
C VAL A 158 0.54 -5.73 -1.90
N HIS A 159 0.36 -6.33 -0.73
CA HIS A 159 -0.94 -6.78 -0.28
C HIS A 159 -1.34 -6.06 1.01
N LEU A 160 -2.64 -5.99 1.27
CA LEU A 160 -3.18 -5.55 2.54
C LEU A 160 -3.86 -6.70 3.26
N LEU A 161 -3.59 -6.80 4.57
CA LEU A 161 -4.27 -7.69 5.50
C LEU A 161 -4.69 -6.95 6.77
N PRO A 162 -5.81 -7.33 7.42
CA PRO A 162 -6.22 -6.74 8.68
C PRO A 162 -5.37 -7.30 9.82
N ILE A 163 -4.45 -6.51 10.32
CA ILE A 163 -3.60 -6.86 11.46
C ILE A 163 -3.80 -5.90 12.62
N CYS A 164 -3.50 -6.30 13.85
CA CYS A 164 -3.55 -5.38 14.97
C CYS A 164 -2.36 -4.40 14.94
N ASN A 165 -2.50 -3.26 15.61
CA ASN A 165 -1.44 -2.26 15.69
C ASN A 165 -0.14 -2.86 16.26
N SER A 166 -0.21 -3.76 17.24
CA SER A 166 0.96 -4.48 17.75
C SER A 166 1.66 -5.29 16.66
N HIS A 167 0.92 -6.07 15.86
CA HIS A 167 1.48 -6.85 14.74
C HIS A 167 2.08 -5.96 13.65
N ASN A 168 1.55 -4.75 13.47
CA ASN A 168 2.04 -3.80 12.46
C ASN A 168 3.26 -3.00 12.93
N THR A 169 3.48 -2.85 14.24
CA THR A 169 4.43 -1.86 14.78
C THR A 169 5.46 -2.40 15.76
N PHE A 170 5.35 -3.68 16.16
CA PHE A 170 6.30 -4.28 17.10
C PHE A 170 7.74 -4.12 16.64
N ARG A 171 8.65 -3.81 17.57
CA ARG A 171 10.05 -3.50 17.28
C ARG A 171 10.93 -4.67 17.65
N TYR A 172 11.07 -5.63 16.74
CA TYR A 172 11.96 -6.78 16.96
C TYR A 172 13.43 -6.43 16.66
N SER A 173 13.71 -5.91 15.46
CA SER A 173 15.06 -5.53 14.98
C SER A 173 15.43 -4.04 15.24
N GLY A 174 14.66 -3.35 16.07
CA GLY A 174 14.86 -1.92 16.38
C GLY A 174 14.13 -0.95 15.44
N ARG A 175 13.63 -1.42 14.29
CA ARG A 175 12.71 -0.69 13.42
C ARG A 175 11.26 -1.11 13.66
N THR A 176 10.32 -0.20 13.43
CA THR A 176 8.88 -0.44 13.56
C THR A 176 8.44 -1.51 12.56
N GLY A 177 7.79 -2.56 13.06
CA GLY A 177 7.20 -3.60 12.21
C GLY A 177 8.19 -4.53 11.53
N ALA A 178 9.48 -4.50 11.91
CA ALA A 178 10.57 -5.11 11.16
C ALA A 178 11.27 -6.28 11.89
N GLY A 179 11.82 -7.20 11.12
CA GLY A 179 12.62 -8.34 11.55
C GLY A 179 11.82 -9.59 11.91
N TYR A 180 10.54 -9.67 11.54
CA TYR A 180 9.68 -10.82 11.81
C TYR A 180 8.64 -11.03 10.72
N TYR A 181 8.01 -12.21 10.74
CA TYR A 181 6.85 -12.55 9.93
C TYR A 181 5.72 -13.10 10.81
N MET A 182 4.56 -13.30 10.20
CA MET A 182 3.32 -13.77 10.80
C MET A 182 2.74 -14.90 9.96
N LYS A 183 1.76 -15.61 10.51
CA LYS A 183 0.99 -16.62 9.80
C LYS A 183 -0.50 -16.35 9.97
N LEU A 184 -1.27 -16.64 8.92
CA LEU A 184 -2.72 -16.51 8.97
C LEU A 184 -3.33 -17.50 9.97
N ALA A 185 -4.20 -17.01 10.85
CA ALA A 185 -5.00 -17.80 11.77
C ALA A 185 -6.28 -18.37 11.14
N ARG A 186 -6.71 -17.79 10.01
CA ARG A 186 -7.91 -18.18 9.27
C ARG A 186 -7.68 -18.11 7.77
N GLN A 187 -8.47 -18.85 7.01
CA GLN A 187 -8.53 -18.67 5.56
C GLN A 187 -9.16 -17.32 5.24
N MET A 188 -8.53 -16.55 4.35
CA MET A 188 -9.10 -15.27 3.89
C MET A 188 -8.43 -14.78 2.60
N LYS A 189 -9.01 -13.77 1.96
CA LYS A 189 -8.38 -13.07 0.84
C LYS A 189 -7.57 -11.86 1.33
N ALA A 190 -6.54 -11.49 0.58
CA ALA A 190 -5.85 -10.21 0.76
C ALA A 190 -6.30 -9.23 -0.34
N VAL A 191 -6.32 -7.93 -0.01
CA VAL A 191 -6.46 -6.89 -1.04
C VAL A 191 -5.10 -6.73 -1.73
N LYS A 192 -5.10 -6.67 -3.06
CA LYS A 192 -3.90 -6.42 -3.87
C LYS A 192 -3.80 -4.93 -4.17
N LEU A 193 -2.61 -4.37 -3.98
CA LEU A 193 -2.25 -3.04 -4.44
C LEU A 193 -1.14 -3.17 -5.47
N LYS A 194 -1.24 -2.44 -6.58
CA LYS A 194 -0.17 -2.27 -7.56
C LYS A 194 0.42 -0.87 -7.48
N SER A 195 1.62 -0.70 -8.02
CA SER A 195 2.33 0.58 -8.03
C SER A 195 2.64 1.12 -6.65
N TYR A 196 2.97 0.23 -5.70
CA TYR A 196 3.34 0.56 -4.32
C TYR A 196 4.39 1.68 -4.26
N PHE A 197 4.13 2.74 -3.50
CA PHE A 197 5.01 3.91 -3.36
C PHE A 197 5.45 4.56 -4.68
N GLN A 198 4.87 4.17 -5.81
CA GLN A 198 5.25 4.75 -7.09
C GLN A 198 4.61 6.14 -7.20
N LEU A 199 5.29 7.10 -6.61
CA LEU A 199 5.34 8.43 -7.16
C LEU A 199 6.11 8.28 -8.47
N SER A 200 5.57 8.78 -9.57
CA SER A 200 6.24 8.71 -10.86
C SER A 200 7.62 9.37 -10.78
N ALA A 201 8.68 8.57 -10.66
CA ALA A 201 10.05 9.01 -10.72
C ALA A 201 10.41 9.37 -12.17
N LEU A 202 11.08 10.50 -12.31
CA LEU A 202 11.79 10.94 -13.50
C LEU A 202 12.92 9.93 -13.77
N VAL A 203 13.04 9.45 -15.01
CA VAL A 203 14.27 8.80 -15.47
C VAL A 203 15.16 9.92 -16.01
N GLU A 204 16.28 10.17 -15.35
CA GLU A 204 17.42 10.89 -15.94
C GLU A 204 18.27 9.87 -16.70
N GLU A 205 18.21 9.92 -18.04
CA GLU A 205 19.33 10.15 -18.99
C GLU A 205 18.79 10.12 -20.43
#